data_AF-A0A0R0MGD0-F1
#
_entry.id   AF-A0A0R0MGD0-F1
#
_cell.length_a   1.000
_cell.length_b   1.000
_cell.length_c   1.000
_cell.angle_alpha   90.00
_cell.angle_beta   90.00
_cell.angle_gamma   90.00
#
_symmetry.space_group_name_H-M   'P 1'
#
loop_
_entity.id
_entity.type
_entity.pdbx_description
1 polymer ?
#
loop_
_entity_poly.entity_id
_entity_poly.type
_entity_poly.pdbx_seq_one_letter_code
_entity_poly.pdbx_strand_id
1 'polypeptide(L)'
;MMLQYLDFDYNEDGHGHGTFEAMASVPAARLTVLQAEIAQVLDWAHATFPHQRAPLEEGGEWDYLLQGQQEWTVPETLGYDEVTRRFSSQPGSAGPPRHTVTLVLSGSEQFCAAFRLKFDL
;
A
#
# COMPACT_ATOMS: atom_id res chain seq x y z
N MET A 1 0.91 17.99 4.08
CA MET A 1 -0.41 17.44 4.48
C MET A 1 -0.10 16.06 5.03
N MET A 2 -0.57 15.74 6.24
CA MET A 2 -0.20 14.48 6.89
C MET A 2 -1.12 13.36 6.41
N LEU A 3 -0.54 12.32 5.80
CA LEU A 3 -1.24 11.08 5.46
C LEU A 3 -1.41 10.26 6.75
N GLN A 4 -2.60 9.69 6.99
CA GLN A 4 -2.89 8.94 8.21
C GLN A 4 -2.68 7.44 8.03
N TYR A 5 -2.85 6.92 6.81
CA TYR A 5 -2.75 5.49 6.51
C TYR A 5 -1.57 5.15 5.60
N LEU A 6 -1.17 6.06 4.71
CA LEU A 6 -0.04 5.85 3.82
C LEU A 6 1.25 6.27 4.54
N ASP A 7 2.00 5.27 4.99
CA ASP A 7 3.35 5.41 5.48
C ASP A 7 4.30 4.83 4.43
N PHE A 8 5.19 5.66 3.89
CA PHE A 8 6.00 5.30 2.72
C PHE A 8 7.41 4.89 3.13
N ASP A 9 7.76 3.65 2.81
CA ASP A 9 9.13 3.19 2.79
C ASP A 9 9.79 3.62 1.47
N TYR A 10 10.95 4.27 1.55
CA TYR A 10 11.71 4.71 0.37
C TYR A 10 12.92 3.81 0.11
N ASN A 11 13.11 3.47 -1.17
CA ASN A 11 14.31 2.82 -1.69
C ASN A 11 14.81 3.53 -2.95
N GLU A 12 16.13 3.60 -3.15
CA GLU A 12 16.77 4.19 -4.33
C GLU A 12 17.58 3.11 -5.05
N ASP A 13 17.53 3.10 -6.38
CA ASP A 13 18.47 2.32 -7.17
C ASP A 13 19.79 3.08 -7.41
N GLY A 14 20.84 2.37 -7.80
CA GLY A 14 22.13 3.00 -8.10
C GLY A 14 22.13 3.93 -9.33
N HIS A 15 20.98 4.15 -9.97
CA HIS A 15 20.79 4.97 -11.16
C HIS A 15 20.00 6.26 -10.87
N GLY A 16 19.65 6.52 -9.60
CA GLY A 16 18.95 7.72 -9.17
C GLY A 16 17.42 7.65 -9.33
N HIS A 17 16.87 6.48 -9.64
CA HIS A 17 15.43 6.25 -9.56
C HIS A 17 15.06 5.79 -8.15
N GLY A 18 13.98 6.35 -7.64
CA GLY A 18 13.44 6.00 -6.33
C GLY A 18 12.13 5.24 -6.43
N THR A 19 11.88 4.42 -5.43
CA THR A 19 10.60 3.74 -5.20
C THR A 19 10.10 4.13 -3.81
N PHE A 20 8.85 4.58 -3.72
CA PHE A 20 8.11 4.74 -2.48
C PHE A 20 7.02 3.68 -2.40
N GLU A 21 7.01 2.88 -1.34
CA GLU A 21 6.00 1.85 -1.11
C GLU A 21 5.24 2.14 0.18
N ALA A 22 3.92 2.14 0.12
CA ALA A 22 3.06 2.18 1.30
C ALA A 22 2.04 1.04 1.25
N MET A 23 1.87 0.36 2.38
CA MET A 23 0.85 -0.68 2.54
C MET A 23 -0.06 -0.35 3.72
N ALA A 24 -1.35 -0.24 3.47
CA ALA A 24 -2.35 0.03 4.49
C ALA A 24 -3.42 -1.07 4.51
N SER A 25 -3.72 -1.61 5.69
CA SER A 25 -4.81 -2.57 5.89
C SER A 25 -5.86 -2.00 6.82
N VAL A 26 -7.09 -1.83 6.34
CA VAL A 26 -8.17 -1.12 7.05
C VAL A 26 -9.48 -1.93 7.06
N PRO A 27 -10.34 -1.76 8.08
CA PRO A 27 -11.71 -2.29 8.01
C PRO A 27 -12.52 -1.55 6.95
N ALA A 28 -13.58 -2.16 6.43
CA ALA A 28 -14.45 -1.58 5.41
C ALA A 28 -14.93 -0.14 5.74
N ALA A 29 -15.20 0.15 7.03
CA ALA A 29 -15.62 1.47 7.49
C ALA A 29 -14.59 2.60 7.29
N ARG A 30 -13.31 2.27 7.06
CA ARG A 30 -12.22 3.24 6.84
C ARG A 30 -11.69 3.23 5.40
N LEU A 31 -12.20 2.35 4.55
CA LEU A 31 -11.74 2.20 3.17
C LEU A 31 -11.84 3.51 2.38
N THR A 32 -12.95 4.24 2.51
CA THR A 32 -13.13 5.52 1.79
C THR A 32 -12.10 6.57 2.21
N VAL A 33 -11.65 6.56 3.47
CA VAL A 33 -10.62 7.50 3.94
C VAL A 33 -9.26 7.14 3.36
N LEU A 34 -8.90 5.85 3.35
CA LEU A 34 -7.69 5.36 2.70
C LEU A 34 -7.69 5.70 1.19
N GLN A 35 -8.81 5.49 0.50
CA GLN A 35 -8.94 5.83 -0.92
C GLN A 35 -8.78 7.34 -1.18
N ALA A 36 -9.24 8.19 -0.27
CA ALA A 36 -9.06 9.64 -0.39
C ALA A 36 -7.59 10.05 -0.23
N GLU A 37 -6.82 9.38 0.63
CA GLU A 37 -5.38 9.62 0.75
C GLU A 37 -4.61 9.15 -0.49
N ILE A 38 -4.95 7.99 -1.03
CA ILE A 38 -4.38 7.49 -2.29
C ILE A 38 -4.70 8.46 -3.43
N ALA A 39 -5.95 8.91 -3.55
CA ALA A 39 -6.36 9.89 -4.56
C ALA A 39 -5.59 11.20 -4.40
N GLN A 40 -5.40 11.70 -3.18
CA GLN A 40 -4.59 12.90 -2.93
C GLN A 40 -3.17 12.77 -3.45
N VAL A 41 -2.54 11.61 -3.27
CA VAL A 41 -1.18 11.33 -3.76
C VAL A 41 -1.15 11.28 -5.30
N LEU A 42 -2.06 10.52 -5.92
CA LEU A 42 -2.10 10.36 -7.37
C LEU A 42 -2.51 11.65 -8.09
N ASP A 43 -3.48 12.39 -7.56
CA ASP A 43 -3.91 13.68 -8.11
C ASP A 43 -2.77 14.71 -8.06
N TRP A 44 -1.99 14.72 -6.97
CA TRP A 44 -0.81 15.57 -6.88
C TRP A 44 0.24 15.21 -7.93
N ALA A 45 0.53 13.92 -8.12
CA ALA A 45 1.52 13.46 -9.08
C ALA A 45 1.11 13.84 -10.51
N HIS A 46 -0.16 13.59 -10.87
CA HIS A 46 -0.73 14.00 -12.16
C HIS A 46 -0.71 15.51 -12.39
N ALA A 47 -0.99 16.32 -11.36
CA ALA A 47 -1.00 17.78 -11.47
C ALA A 47 0.41 18.37 -11.56
N THR A 48 1.39 17.79 -10.87
CA THR A 48 2.77 18.30 -10.78
C THR A 48 3.63 17.85 -11.97
N PHE A 49 3.40 16.64 -12.46
CA PHE A 49 4.12 16.03 -13.57
C PHE A 49 3.15 15.66 -14.71
N PRO A 50 2.47 16.65 -15.32
CA PRO A 50 1.48 16.39 -16.35
C PRO A 50 2.13 15.74 -17.57
N HIS A 51 1.47 14.71 -18.11
CA HIS A 51 1.90 13.96 -19.30
C HIS A 51 3.29 13.28 -19.19
N GLN A 52 3.85 13.18 -17.98
CA GLN A 52 5.15 12.57 -17.73
C GLN A 52 5.05 11.19 -17.07
N ARG A 53 3.83 10.65 -16.98
CA ARG A 53 3.61 9.30 -16.46
C ARG A 53 3.88 8.26 -17.54
N ALA A 54 4.89 7.44 -17.32
CA ALA A 54 5.21 6.24 -18.10
C ALA A 54 6.21 5.39 -17.29
N PRO A 55 6.41 4.11 -17.61
CA PRO A 55 7.52 3.34 -17.02
C PRO A 55 8.84 4.11 -17.13
N LEU A 56 9.65 4.09 -16.08
CA LEU A 56 10.93 4.81 -16.06
C LEU A 56 11.87 4.33 -17.18
N GLU A 57 11.82 3.05 -17.51
CA GLU A 57 12.58 2.44 -18.62
C GLU A 57 12.15 2.98 -20.00
N GLU A 58 10.94 3.52 -20.11
CA GLU A 58 10.40 4.15 -21.32
C GLU A 58 10.60 5.68 -21.34
N GLY A 59 11.32 6.22 -20.34
CA GLY A 59 11.60 7.65 -20.21
C GLY A 59 10.49 8.46 -19.53
N GLY A 60 9.61 7.81 -18.77
CA GLY A 60 8.69 8.51 -17.87
C GLY A 60 9.40 9.11 -16.67
N GLU A 61 8.85 10.19 -16.12
CA GLU A 61 9.35 10.78 -14.87
C GLU A 61 8.84 10.05 -13.64
N TRP A 62 7.68 9.39 -13.76
CA TRP A 62 7.05 8.66 -12.66
C TRP A 62 6.05 7.63 -13.16
N ASP A 63 5.80 6.61 -12.37
CA ASP A 63 4.68 5.69 -12.53
C ASP A 63 4.20 5.17 -11.16
N TYR A 64 3.10 4.43 -11.16
CA TYR A 64 2.61 3.78 -9.96
C TYR A 64 2.03 2.39 -10.23
N LEU A 65 2.11 1.54 -9.22
CA LEU A 65 1.37 0.30 -9.12
C LEU A 65 0.40 0.42 -7.94
N LEU A 66 -0.86 0.03 -8.17
CA LEU A 66 -1.87 -0.03 -7.13
C LEU A 66 -2.44 -1.45 -7.05
N GLN A 67 -2.29 -2.09 -5.90
CA GLN A 67 -2.79 -3.43 -5.65
C GLN A 67 -3.76 -3.43 -4.48
N GLY A 68 -4.91 -4.07 -4.63
CA GLY A 68 -5.92 -4.24 -3.58
C GLY A 68 -6.16 -5.72 -3.28
N GLN A 69 -6.27 -6.03 -1.99
CA GLN A 69 -6.63 -7.35 -1.47
C GLN A 69 -7.74 -7.22 -0.43
N GLN A 70 -8.66 -8.18 -0.41
CA GLN A 70 -9.71 -8.28 0.60
C GLN A 70 -9.59 -9.61 1.33
N GLU A 71 -9.53 -9.54 2.67
CA GLU A 71 -9.25 -10.69 3.53
C GLU A 71 -10.31 -10.80 4.61
N TRP A 72 -10.68 -12.04 4.97
CA TRP A 72 -11.60 -12.33 6.07
C TRP A 72 -10.86 -13.09 7.15
N THR A 73 -11.02 -12.66 8.39
CA THR A 73 -10.51 -13.41 9.54
C THR A 73 -11.61 -14.31 10.10
N VAL A 74 -11.30 -15.59 10.23
CA VAL A 74 -12.15 -16.57 10.92
C VAL A 74 -11.45 -16.91 12.23
N PRO A 75 -12.05 -16.65 13.40
CA PRO A 75 -11.49 -17.12 14.66
C PRO A 75 -11.51 -18.66 14.66
N GLU A 76 -10.42 -19.27 15.09
CA GLU A 76 -10.26 -20.72 15.10
C GLU A 76 -10.01 -21.18 16.54
N THR A 77 -10.76 -22.20 16.98
CA THR A 77 -10.47 -22.88 18.24
C THR A 77 -9.60 -24.09 17.94
N LEU A 78 -8.40 -24.11 18.51
CA LEU A 78 -7.45 -25.21 18.38
C LEU A 78 -7.47 -26.05 19.66
N GLY A 79 -7.65 -27.36 19.50
CA GLY A 79 -7.47 -28.34 20.56
C GLY A 79 -6.21 -29.17 20.28
N TYR A 80 -5.46 -29.51 21.33
CA TYR A 80 -4.38 -30.49 21.24
C TYR A 80 -4.70 -31.67 22.15
N ASP A 81 -4.75 -32.85 21.58
CA ASP A 81 -4.87 -34.10 22.32
C ASP A 81 -3.45 -34.64 22.59
N GLU A 82 -3.03 -34.61 23.85
CA GLU A 82 -1.69 -35.04 24.28
C GLU A 82 -1.48 -36.56 24.19
N VAL A 83 -2.56 -37.34 24.28
CA VAL A 83 -2.51 -38.81 24.23
C VAL A 83 -2.32 -39.27 22.79
N THR A 84 -3.11 -38.73 21.87
CA THR A 84 -3.01 -39.06 20.44
C THR A 84 -1.98 -38.19 19.71
N ARG A 85 -1.46 -37.14 20.36
CA ARG A 85 -0.52 -36.14 19.83
C ARG A 85 -1.02 -35.46 18.55
N ARG A 86 -2.31 -35.12 18.52
CA ARG A 86 -2.97 -34.53 17.34
C ARG A 86 -3.61 -33.19 17.66
N PHE A 87 -3.57 -32.30 16.68
CA PHE A 87 -4.37 -31.08 16.68
C PHE A 87 -5.76 -31.35 16.11
N SER A 88 -6.76 -30.72 16.70
CA SER A 88 -8.08 -30.48 16.11
C SER A 88 -8.27 -28.98 15.90
N SER A 89 -8.92 -28.64 14.79
CA SER A 89 -9.27 -27.27 14.45
C SER A 89 -10.78 -27.20 14.27
N GLN A 90 -11.39 -26.17 14.87
CA GLN A 90 -12.78 -25.82 14.66
C GLN A 90 -12.86 -24.33 14.29
N PRO A 91 -13.10 -24.00 13.01
CA PRO A 91 -13.29 -22.62 12.59
C PRO A 91 -14.64 -22.09 13.09
N GLY A 92 -14.65 -20.84 13.55
CA GLY A 92 -15.86 -20.09 13.88
C GLY A 92 -16.48 -19.43 12.65
N SER A 93 -17.24 -18.35 12.87
CA SER A 93 -17.82 -17.55 11.79
C SER A 93 -16.86 -16.47 11.32
N ALA A 94 -16.80 -16.23 10.01
CA ALA A 94 -15.99 -15.15 9.44
C ALA A 94 -16.43 -13.79 9.98
N GLY A 95 -15.45 -12.99 10.42
CA GLY A 95 -15.65 -11.59 10.75
C GLY A 95 -15.80 -10.71 9.49
N PRO A 96 -16.02 -9.39 9.67
CA PRO A 96 -16.03 -8.45 8.56
C PRO A 96 -14.67 -8.42 7.83
N PRO A 97 -14.64 -8.13 6.53
CA PRO A 97 -13.40 -8.12 5.78
C PRO A 97 -12.49 -6.95 6.17
N ARG A 98 -11.18 -7.17 6.01
CA ARG A 98 -10.18 -6.12 5.92
C ARG A 98 -9.82 -5.90 4.45
N HIS A 99 -9.51 -4.65 4.12
CA HIS A 99 -9.02 -4.24 2.82
C HIS A 99 -7.56 -3.82 2.98
N THR A 100 -6.67 -4.53 2.32
CA THR A 100 -5.25 -4.22 2.26
C THR A 100 -4.97 -3.60 0.89
N VAL A 101 -4.39 -2.40 0.87
CA VAL A 101 -4.01 -1.72 -0.36
C VAL A 101 -2.52 -1.41 -0.29
N THR A 102 -1.80 -1.76 -1.35
CA THR A 102 -0.40 -1.40 -1.56
C THR A 102 -0.31 -0.41 -2.70
N LEU A 103 0.32 0.74 -2.44
CA LEU A 103 0.66 1.74 -3.43
C LEU A 103 2.18 1.80 -3.56
N VAL A 104 2.68 1.56 -4.76
CA VAL A 104 4.09 1.71 -5.11
C VAL A 104 4.19 2.85 -6.11
N LEU A 105 5.04 3.83 -5.84
CA LEU A 105 5.35 4.94 -6.73
C LEU A 105 6.82 4.82 -7.12
N SER A 106 7.10 4.82 -8.42
CA SER A 106 8.47 4.93 -8.94
C SER A 106 8.65 6.30 -9.57
N GLY A 107 9.85 6.87 -9.45
CA GLY A 107 10.12 8.18 -10.03
C GLY A 107 11.60 8.46 -10.26
N SER A 108 11.85 9.44 -11.13
CA SER A 108 13.15 10.07 -11.31
C SER A 108 13.63 10.76 -10.02
N GLU A 109 14.89 11.18 -9.98
CA GLU A 109 15.43 12.00 -8.89
C GLU A 109 14.57 13.26 -8.65
N GLN A 110 14.11 13.90 -9.74
CA GLN A 110 13.25 15.09 -9.67
C GLN A 110 11.90 14.78 -9.03
N PHE A 111 11.25 13.69 -9.44
CA PHE A 111 10.00 13.25 -8.83
C PHE A 111 10.18 12.93 -7.35
N CYS A 112 11.22 12.18 -7.01
CA CYS A 112 11.50 11.77 -5.63
C CYS A 112 11.72 12.98 -4.71
N ALA A 113 12.50 13.97 -5.16
CA ALA A 113 12.73 15.20 -4.40
C ALA A 113 11.42 15.98 -4.20
N ALA A 114 10.59 16.11 -5.25
CA ALA A 114 9.32 16.81 -5.16
C ALA A 114 8.31 16.09 -4.25
N PHE A 115 8.28 14.76 -4.30
CA PHE A 115 7.38 13.94 -3.49
C PHE A 115 7.69 14.05 -2.00
N ARG A 116 8.96 13.88 -1.62
CA ARG A 116 9.41 14.07 -0.24
C ARG A 116 9.08 15.45 0.31
N LEU A 117 9.34 16.50 -0.48
CA LEU A 117 9.01 17.87 -0.08
C LEU A 117 7.50 18.07 0.12
N LYS A 118 6.68 17.45 -0.74
CA LYS A 118 5.22 17.60 -0.69
C LYS A 118 4.59 16.90 0.51
N PHE A 119 5.06 15.69 0.80
CA PHE A 119 4.46 14.78 1.79
C PHE A 119 5.23 14.68 3.10
N ASP A 120 6.34 15.40 3.23
CA ASP A 120 7.18 15.46 4.44
C ASP A 120 7.76 14.08 4.80
N LEU A 121 8.38 13.44 3.80
CA LEU A 121 8.98 12.09 3.85
C LEU A 121 10.51 12.14 3.81
#